data_AF-A0A1J4KBK6-F1
#
_entry.id   AF-A0A1J4KBK6-F1
#
_cell.length_a   1.000
_cell.length_b   1.000
_cell.length_c   1.000
_cell.angle_alpha   90.00
_cell.angle_beta   90.00
_cell.angle_gamma   90.00
#
_symmetry.space_group_name_H-M   'P 1'
#
loop_
_entity.id
_entity.type
_entity.pdbx_description
1 polymer ?
#
loop_
_entity_poly.entity_id
_entity_poly.type
_entity_poly.pdbx_seq_one_letter_code
_entity_poly.pdbx_strand_id
1 'polypeptide(L)'
;MENEDITQMVNRLVKKTEETISIEMEETDSRDQARRLLTNWANQTESFRPSSKKNTQKKPKTVQYRKLDAPMMVAKKETHRPSVDPTLIMEARLAHVKEMKAKRLERQAKKNANSTASQSQASSVYSVDIPDIESEIQSHRNRVAERMKEKQKEIDGRIRRMQKIKVIEENVAQVIALENEERIRVEKIEQQYEDALQMKLQLLDKNQQLRKTRKFFTLWTSECNFHSDTYKKAAVLSNFRCKSAMLSVWKSRLRKKIQEREVNKLERLLRRNKQLEATSEKMYIENTLRKSLTKWRIKYKASIEYKIIEEQHKKRRDLILKKINFVEENENEIGEPQQIEEPQKPIKKSLKMPKTKIKQIKPNSRMEAMAKRMEEQRLKNLKKAQKEAEEISNKEEEELKQQMEMQRKKKQEHRQFLEKEKIKREEIKKKQMEFEREAQRRKYCEKASQEFRLKWLKLNQLRQWRKILVMREDFEKIAEKNYHNHLLKVAINSMILFSHKQRNIRNHKAEIMFNQYIQRIFLMKWNLRFNNIQEISARVEAVSNKWRVRKALRKLFEEKKKKRKGKYMLASQHANRYILRKFFNAWPIGCEIIREEEERENNRQDLMSKALKFLEELSSDSISE
;
A
#
# COMPACT_ATOMS: atom_id res chain seq x y z
N MET A 1 -8.37 -71.43 -11.41
CA MET A 1 -7.51 -70.91 -10.31
C MET A 1 -7.65 -69.39 -10.29
N GLU A 2 -8.83 -68.85 -9.94
CA GLU A 2 -9.17 -67.45 -10.28
C GLU A 2 -9.58 -66.59 -9.07
N ASN A 3 -10.02 -67.20 -7.96
CA ASN A 3 -10.44 -66.45 -6.76
C ASN A 3 -9.26 -65.97 -5.89
N GLU A 4 -8.11 -66.63 -5.94
CA GLU A 4 -6.96 -66.28 -5.09
C GLU A 4 -6.31 -64.97 -5.52
N ASP A 5 -6.17 -64.70 -6.83
CA ASP A 5 -5.60 -63.44 -7.32
C ASP A 5 -6.48 -62.23 -7.00
N ILE A 6 -7.82 -62.38 -7.08
CA ILE A 6 -8.76 -61.32 -6.68
C ILE A 6 -8.64 -61.05 -5.17
N THR A 7 -8.56 -62.12 -4.36
CA THR A 7 -8.40 -61.99 -2.90
C THR A 7 -7.06 -61.34 -2.53
N GLN A 8 -5.97 -61.70 -3.20
CA GLN A 8 -4.68 -61.03 -3.05
C GLN A 8 -4.71 -59.57 -3.50
N MET A 9 -5.43 -59.24 -4.57
CA MET A 9 -5.56 -57.86 -5.05
C MET A 9 -6.31 -56.98 -4.05
N VAL A 10 -7.42 -57.47 -3.49
CA VAL A 10 -8.18 -56.79 -2.43
C VAL A 10 -7.30 -56.60 -1.18
N ASN A 11 -6.60 -57.64 -0.72
CA ASN A 11 -5.72 -57.54 0.46
C ASN A 11 -4.55 -56.56 0.26
N ARG A 12 -4.03 -56.41 -0.97
CA ARG A 12 -3.02 -55.40 -1.32
C ARG A 12 -3.60 -53.97 -1.36
N LEU A 13 -4.87 -53.81 -1.70
CA LEU A 13 -5.57 -52.52 -1.64
C LEU A 13 -5.88 -52.12 -0.19
N VAL A 14 -6.39 -53.05 0.63
CA VAL A 14 -6.67 -52.83 2.06
C VAL A 14 -5.41 -52.38 2.80
N LYS A 15 -4.29 -53.12 2.67
CA LYS A 15 -3.01 -52.70 3.27
C LYS A 15 -2.56 -51.32 2.82
N LYS A 16 -2.69 -50.98 1.54
CA LYS A 16 -2.36 -49.63 1.06
C LYS A 16 -3.23 -48.55 1.67
N THR A 17 -4.52 -48.81 1.89
CA THR A 17 -5.39 -47.85 2.58
C THR A 17 -5.04 -47.70 4.05
N GLU A 18 -4.74 -48.80 4.75
CA GLU A 18 -4.27 -48.80 6.14
C GLU A 18 -2.96 -48.00 6.28
N GLU A 19 -1.96 -48.28 5.43
CA GLU A 19 -0.69 -47.54 5.37
C GLU A 19 -0.91 -46.03 5.16
N THR A 20 -1.81 -45.61 4.27
CA THR A 20 -2.13 -44.17 4.12
C THR A 20 -2.85 -43.56 5.33
N ILE A 21 -3.71 -44.32 6.02
CA ILE A 21 -4.44 -43.82 7.20
C ILE A 21 -3.49 -43.64 8.39
N SER A 22 -2.54 -44.56 8.59
CA SER A 22 -1.49 -44.39 9.61
C SER A 22 -0.62 -43.15 9.35
N ILE A 23 -0.25 -42.90 8.08
CA ILE A 23 0.53 -41.71 7.71
C ILE A 23 -0.27 -40.41 7.92
N GLU A 24 -1.58 -40.37 7.59
CA GLU A 24 -2.41 -39.20 7.89
C GLU A 24 -2.56 -38.96 9.40
N MET A 25 -2.58 -40.02 10.24
CA MET A 25 -2.57 -39.85 11.70
C MET A 25 -1.27 -39.22 12.22
N GLU A 26 -0.09 -39.69 11.78
CA GLU A 26 1.19 -39.06 12.17
C GLU A 26 1.29 -37.60 11.70
N GLU A 27 0.80 -37.28 10.48
CA GLU A 27 0.71 -35.88 10.04
C GLU A 27 -0.21 -35.04 10.96
N THR A 28 -1.34 -35.58 11.45
CA THR A 28 -2.22 -34.81 12.35
C THR A 28 -1.57 -34.49 13.70
N ASP A 29 -0.80 -35.40 14.29
CA ASP A 29 -0.15 -35.14 15.59
C ASP A 29 0.98 -34.11 15.42
N SER A 30 1.76 -34.19 14.33
CA SER A 30 2.76 -33.16 13.99
C SER A 30 2.13 -31.76 13.81
N ARG A 31 0.92 -31.71 13.24
CA ARG A 31 0.17 -30.47 13.00
C ARG A 31 -0.38 -29.86 14.28
N ASP A 32 -0.78 -30.67 15.25
CA ASP A 32 -1.28 -30.16 16.53
C ASP A 32 -0.14 -29.85 17.51
N GLN A 33 1.01 -30.53 17.39
CA GLN A 33 2.26 -30.09 18.00
C GLN A 33 2.70 -28.71 17.45
N ALA A 34 2.61 -28.49 16.14
CA ALA A 34 2.85 -27.17 15.53
C ALA A 34 1.84 -26.10 15.99
N ARG A 35 0.55 -26.44 16.18
CA ARG A 35 -0.43 -25.53 16.79
C ARG A 35 -0.06 -25.17 18.23
N ARG A 36 0.32 -26.14 19.08
CA ARG A 36 0.75 -25.88 20.47
C ARG A 36 1.95 -24.93 20.52
N LEU A 37 2.94 -25.11 19.63
CA LEU A 37 4.10 -24.23 19.52
C LEU A 37 3.71 -22.80 19.08
N LEU A 38 2.82 -22.65 18.10
CA LEU A 38 2.33 -21.34 17.65
C LEU A 38 1.52 -20.62 18.73
N THR A 39 0.69 -21.34 19.50
CA THR A 39 -0.05 -20.75 20.63
C THR A 39 0.88 -20.30 21.75
N ASN A 40 1.90 -21.11 22.12
CA ASN A 40 2.91 -20.70 23.09
C ASN A 40 3.70 -19.47 22.62
N TRP A 41 4.06 -19.40 21.34
CA TRP A 41 4.75 -18.23 20.77
C TRP A 41 3.88 -16.97 20.74
N ALA A 42 2.58 -17.11 20.46
CA ALA A 42 1.62 -16.00 20.57
C ALA A 42 1.51 -15.50 22.01
N ASN A 43 1.33 -16.41 22.98
CA ASN A 43 1.24 -16.07 24.40
C ASN A 43 2.52 -15.38 24.92
N GLN A 44 3.69 -15.80 24.45
CA GLN A 44 4.97 -15.15 24.79
C GLN A 44 5.10 -13.75 24.14
N THR A 45 4.61 -13.55 22.92
CA THR A 45 4.76 -12.29 22.18
C THR A 45 3.69 -11.24 22.50
N GLU A 46 2.52 -11.60 23.03
CA GLU A 46 1.54 -10.60 23.50
C GLU A 46 2.06 -9.76 24.69
N SER A 47 3.04 -10.29 25.46
CA SER A 47 3.74 -9.55 26.53
C SER A 47 4.46 -8.27 26.06
N PHE A 48 4.72 -8.13 24.75
CA PHE A 48 5.40 -6.99 24.15
C PHE A 48 4.45 -5.95 23.50
N ARG A 49 3.13 -6.02 23.73
CA ARG A 49 2.22 -4.96 23.26
C ARG A 49 2.33 -3.68 24.11
N PRO A 50 2.65 -2.51 23.53
CA PRO A 50 2.56 -1.24 24.25
C PRO A 50 1.09 -0.94 24.61
N SER A 51 0.89 -0.30 25.75
CA SER A 51 -0.44 -0.07 26.34
C SER A 51 -1.42 0.63 25.39
N SER A 52 -2.64 0.10 25.32
CA SER A 52 -3.67 0.55 24.39
C SER A 52 -4.16 1.96 24.74
N LYS A 53 -3.84 2.94 23.87
CA LYS A 53 -4.39 4.29 23.98
C LYS A 53 -5.91 4.24 23.79
N LYS A 54 -6.63 4.96 24.67
CA LYS A 54 -8.09 4.93 24.84
C LYS A 54 -8.84 4.95 23.50
N ASN A 55 -9.53 3.86 23.19
CA ASN A 55 -10.38 3.77 22.01
C ASN A 55 -11.66 4.58 22.26
N THR A 56 -11.75 5.78 21.67
CA THR A 56 -12.90 6.69 21.88
C THR A 56 -14.12 6.19 21.12
N GLN A 57 -15.26 6.09 21.81
CA GLN A 57 -16.53 5.66 21.21
C GLN A 57 -17.02 6.65 20.14
N LYS A 58 -16.63 6.44 18.89
CA LYS A 58 -17.29 7.07 17.74
C LYS A 58 -18.65 6.41 17.53
N LYS A 59 -19.68 6.96 18.18
CA LYS A 59 -21.09 6.67 17.88
C LYS A 59 -21.30 6.72 16.35
N PRO A 60 -22.03 5.77 15.74
CA PRO A 60 -22.33 5.85 14.32
C PRO A 60 -23.11 7.15 14.05
N LYS A 61 -22.67 7.93 13.06
CA LYS A 61 -23.44 9.07 12.58
C LYS A 61 -24.70 8.56 11.92
N THR A 62 -25.85 8.70 12.59
CA THR A 62 -27.15 8.57 11.93
C THR A 62 -27.23 9.61 10.81
N VAL A 63 -27.34 9.14 9.58
CA VAL A 63 -27.55 10.01 8.43
C VAL A 63 -28.93 10.63 8.59
N GLN A 64 -28.99 11.94 8.81
CA GLN A 64 -30.23 12.70 8.76
C GLN A 64 -30.70 12.75 7.30
N TYR A 65 -31.51 11.76 6.92
CA TYR A 65 -32.33 11.88 5.72
C TYR A 65 -33.22 13.12 5.87
N ARG A 66 -33.18 14.02 4.88
CA ARG A 66 -34.15 15.12 4.80
C ARG A 66 -35.55 14.51 4.80
N LYS A 67 -36.46 15.10 5.58
CA LYS A 67 -37.89 14.76 5.48
C LYS A 67 -38.34 15.02 4.04
N LEU A 68 -38.67 13.96 3.33
CA LEU A 68 -39.54 14.05 2.17
C LEU A 68 -40.96 14.02 2.70
N ASP A 69 -41.61 15.17 2.76
CA ASP A 69 -43.04 15.28 3.09
C ASP A 69 -43.86 14.78 1.89
N ALA A 70 -43.88 13.46 1.74
CA ALA A 70 -44.72 12.71 0.82
C ALA A 70 -45.40 11.59 1.62
N PRO A 71 -46.74 11.59 1.78
CA PRO A 71 -47.43 10.52 2.48
C PRO A 71 -47.30 9.22 1.70
N MET A 72 -46.40 8.34 2.16
CA MET A 72 -46.18 7.02 1.57
C MET A 72 -47.44 6.18 1.77
N MET A 73 -48.32 6.15 0.75
CA MET A 73 -49.53 5.32 0.78
C MET A 73 -49.14 3.84 0.74
N VAL A 74 -49.02 3.25 1.92
CA VAL A 74 -48.95 1.80 2.10
C VAL A 74 -50.29 1.23 1.63
N ALA A 75 -50.29 0.64 0.43
CA ALA A 75 -51.43 -0.10 -0.08
C ALA A 75 -51.67 -1.32 0.83
N LYS A 76 -52.60 -1.18 1.78
CA LYS A 76 -53.12 -2.30 2.55
C LYS A 76 -53.75 -3.27 1.55
N LYS A 77 -53.11 -4.43 1.37
CA LYS A 77 -53.61 -5.51 0.53
C LYS A 77 -54.96 -5.95 1.11
N GLU A 78 -56.04 -5.75 0.36
CA GLU A 78 -57.39 -6.13 0.79
C GLU A 78 -57.44 -7.65 0.94
N THR A 79 -57.39 -8.13 2.17
CA THR A 79 -57.70 -9.52 2.49
C THR A 79 -59.21 -9.65 2.58
N HIS A 80 -59.80 -10.48 1.71
CA HIS A 80 -61.20 -10.88 1.83
C HIS A 80 -61.41 -11.73 3.09
N ARG A 81 -61.46 -11.09 4.26
CA ARG A 81 -62.16 -11.59 5.44
C ARG A 81 -63.58 -11.03 5.42
N PRO A 82 -64.63 -11.87 5.58
CA PRO A 82 -65.97 -11.35 5.80
C PRO A 82 -65.99 -10.51 7.08
N SER A 83 -66.76 -9.41 7.07
CA SER A 83 -66.87 -8.53 8.23
C SER A 83 -67.46 -9.27 9.42
N VAL A 84 -66.83 -9.13 10.59
CA VAL A 84 -67.33 -9.63 11.88
C VAL A 84 -68.13 -8.54 12.60
N ASP A 85 -68.74 -7.63 11.85
CA ASP A 85 -69.68 -6.63 12.34
C ASP A 85 -71.10 -7.23 12.33
N PRO A 86 -71.73 -7.46 13.51
CA PRO A 86 -73.04 -8.10 13.58
C PRO A 86 -74.14 -7.29 12.88
N THR A 87 -73.96 -5.97 12.76
CA THR A 87 -74.90 -5.07 12.10
C THR A 87 -74.98 -5.36 10.60
N LEU A 88 -73.84 -5.47 9.92
CA LEU A 88 -73.75 -5.80 8.50
C LEU A 88 -74.21 -7.24 8.21
N ILE A 89 -73.93 -8.18 9.13
CA ILE A 89 -74.44 -9.56 9.04
C ILE A 89 -75.98 -9.57 9.13
N MET A 90 -76.58 -8.72 9.99
CA MET A 90 -78.02 -8.59 10.12
C MET A 90 -78.66 -7.94 8.87
N GLU A 91 -78.06 -6.88 8.31
CA GLU A 91 -78.53 -6.29 7.05
C GLU A 91 -78.46 -7.28 5.87
N ALA A 92 -77.36 -8.02 5.73
CA ALA A 92 -77.23 -9.05 4.70
C ALA A 92 -78.29 -10.16 4.84
N ARG A 93 -78.59 -10.58 6.07
CA ARG A 93 -79.68 -11.53 6.36
C ARG A 93 -81.05 -10.94 6.00
N LEU A 94 -81.32 -9.67 6.34
CA LEU A 94 -82.57 -8.99 6.00
C LEU A 94 -82.73 -8.80 4.49
N ALA A 95 -81.65 -8.51 3.75
CA ALA A 95 -81.65 -8.44 2.30
C ALA A 95 -81.98 -9.80 1.67
N HIS A 96 -81.31 -10.88 2.09
CA HIS A 96 -81.59 -12.24 1.62
C HIS A 96 -83.02 -12.70 1.97
N VAL A 97 -83.55 -12.35 3.14
CA VAL A 97 -84.96 -12.63 3.51
C VAL A 97 -85.94 -11.85 2.62
N LYS A 98 -85.66 -10.58 2.29
CA LYS A 98 -86.46 -9.81 1.32
C LYS A 98 -86.43 -10.45 -0.08
N GLU A 99 -85.26 -10.86 -0.56
CA GLU A 99 -85.09 -11.54 -1.85
C GLU A 99 -85.84 -12.88 -1.90
N MET A 100 -85.73 -13.70 -0.85
CA MET A 100 -86.44 -14.98 -0.76
C MET A 100 -87.96 -14.80 -0.61
N LYS A 101 -88.43 -13.70 0.01
CA LYS A 101 -89.85 -13.33 0.02
C LYS A 101 -90.34 -12.90 -1.37
N ALA A 102 -89.53 -12.13 -2.11
CA ALA A 102 -89.83 -11.78 -3.51
C ALA A 102 -89.88 -13.02 -4.41
N LYS A 103 -88.89 -13.92 -4.34
CA LYS A 103 -88.87 -15.19 -5.08
C LYS A 103 -90.02 -16.14 -4.72
N ARG A 104 -90.57 -16.08 -3.49
CA ARG A 104 -91.80 -16.78 -3.12
C ARG A 104 -93.04 -16.17 -3.79
N LEU A 105 -93.18 -14.84 -3.76
CA LEU A 105 -94.28 -14.13 -4.44
C LEU A 105 -94.25 -14.35 -5.95
N GLU A 106 -93.07 -14.31 -6.58
CA GLU A 106 -92.87 -14.60 -8.01
C GLU A 106 -93.32 -16.03 -8.36
N ARG A 107 -93.01 -17.02 -7.51
CA ARG A 107 -93.46 -18.41 -7.68
C ARG A 107 -94.96 -18.60 -7.45
N GLN A 108 -95.59 -17.80 -6.60
CA GLN A 108 -97.05 -17.79 -6.43
C GLN A 108 -97.73 -17.14 -7.66
N ALA A 109 -97.23 -16.00 -8.14
CA ALA A 109 -97.71 -15.38 -9.38
C ALA A 109 -97.60 -16.34 -10.58
N LYS A 110 -96.46 -17.03 -10.74
CA LYS A 110 -96.25 -18.04 -11.78
C LYS A 110 -97.10 -19.31 -11.61
N LYS A 111 -97.60 -19.62 -10.41
CA LYS A 111 -98.61 -20.68 -10.23
C LYS A 111 -100.00 -20.22 -10.65
N ASN A 112 -100.38 -18.99 -10.32
CA ASN A 112 -101.70 -18.45 -10.67
C ASN A 112 -101.82 -18.09 -12.17
N ALA A 113 -100.71 -17.87 -12.86
CA ALA A 113 -100.69 -17.57 -14.31
C ALA A 113 -100.80 -18.81 -15.22
N ASN A 114 -100.62 -20.02 -14.69
CA ASN A 114 -100.54 -21.26 -15.49
C ASN A 114 -101.76 -22.19 -15.34
N SER A 115 -102.87 -21.72 -14.74
CA SER A 115 -104.08 -22.53 -14.48
C SER A 115 -105.22 -22.33 -15.51
N THR A 116 -104.90 -21.97 -16.75
CA THR A 116 -105.89 -21.79 -17.85
C THR A 116 -105.31 -22.15 -19.23
N ALA A 117 -105.10 -23.43 -19.52
CA ALA A 117 -104.90 -23.95 -20.88
C ALA A 117 -104.98 -25.49 -20.96
N SER A 118 -106.18 -26.05 -21.13
CA SER A 118 -106.44 -27.39 -21.74
C SER A 118 -107.95 -27.66 -21.76
N GLN A 119 -108.64 -27.17 -22.79
CA GLN A 119 -110.05 -27.51 -23.04
C GLN A 119 -110.19 -28.19 -24.41
N SER A 120 -110.57 -29.46 -24.36
CA SER A 120 -111.49 -30.19 -25.27
C SER A 120 -111.60 -29.80 -26.74
N GLN A 121 -111.57 -30.82 -27.60
CA GLN A 121 -112.55 -30.96 -28.68
C GLN A 121 -113.30 -32.29 -28.54
N ALA A 122 -114.62 -32.26 -28.77
CA ALA A 122 -115.46 -33.42 -29.05
C ALA A 122 -115.30 -33.80 -30.55
N SER A 123 -115.75 -34.94 -31.09
CA SER A 123 -117.00 -35.69 -30.87
C SER A 123 -116.80 -37.16 -31.37
N SER A 124 -117.75 -38.11 -31.35
CA SER A 124 -119.23 -38.04 -31.28
C SER A 124 -119.88 -39.23 -30.55
N VAL A 125 -121.19 -39.09 -30.32
CA VAL A 125 -122.17 -40.06 -29.75
C VAL A 125 -122.32 -41.25 -30.75
N TYR A 126 -122.52 -42.53 -30.36
CA TYR A 126 -123.69 -43.11 -29.68
C TYR A 126 -123.45 -44.50 -29.01
N SER A 127 -124.55 -45.07 -28.49
CA SER A 127 -124.72 -46.39 -27.81
C SER A 127 -124.01 -46.59 -26.47
N VAL A 128 -124.82 -46.85 -25.43
CA VAL A 128 -124.40 -47.34 -24.12
C VAL A 128 -124.69 -48.83 -24.06
N ASP A 129 -123.65 -49.65 -24.19
CA ASP A 129 -123.69 -51.04 -23.76
C ASP A 129 -123.17 -51.15 -22.32
N ILE A 130 -123.68 -52.13 -21.57
CA ILE A 130 -123.35 -52.32 -20.16
C ILE A 130 -121.88 -52.80 -20.05
N PRO A 131 -121.00 -52.10 -19.30
CA PRO A 131 -119.60 -52.50 -19.21
C PRO A 131 -119.43 -53.87 -18.55
N ASP A 132 -118.74 -54.78 -19.22
CA ASP A 132 -118.23 -56.00 -18.59
C ASP A 132 -117.12 -55.63 -17.61
N ILE A 133 -117.50 -55.60 -16.33
CA ILE A 133 -116.63 -55.25 -15.19
C ILE A 133 -115.39 -56.13 -15.14
N GLU A 134 -115.48 -57.39 -15.55
CA GLU A 134 -114.36 -58.33 -15.52
C GLU A 134 -113.27 -57.91 -16.53
N SER A 135 -113.68 -57.40 -17.69
CA SER A 135 -112.77 -56.86 -18.71
C SER A 135 -112.02 -55.60 -18.22
N GLU A 136 -112.69 -54.72 -17.47
CA GLU A 136 -112.07 -53.50 -16.94
C GLU A 136 -111.17 -53.78 -15.74
N ILE A 137 -111.56 -54.73 -14.86
CA ILE A 137 -110.70 -55.28 -13.81
C ILE A 137 -109.44 -55.90 -14.42
N GLN A 138 -109.56 -56.69 -15.48
CA GLN A 138 -108.42 -57.31 -16.15
C GLN A 138 -107.53 -56.28 -16.85
N SER A 139 -108.13 -55.25 -17.47
CA SER A 139 -107.41 -54.09 -18.01
C SER A 139 -106.65 -53.34 -16.90
N HIS A 140 -107.25 -53.14 -15.72
CA HIS A 140 -106.60 -52.50 -14.59
C HIS A 140 -105.47 -53.35 -14.00
N ARG A 141 -105.68 -54.68 -13.84
CA ARG A 141 -104.63 -55.63 -13.45
C ARG A 141 -103.44 -55.59 -14.40
N ASN A 142 -103.69 -55.58 -15.72
CA ASN A 142 -102.64 -55.47 -16.73
C ASN A 142 -101.90 -54.12 -16.63
N ARG A 143 -102.60 -52.99 -16.55
CA ARG A 143 -101.99 -51.65 -16.35
C ARG A 143 -101.15 -51.59 -15.06
N VAL A 144 -101.56 -52.26 -13.98
CA VAL A 144 -100.78 -52.34 -12.74
C VAL A 144 -99.55 -53.24 -12.91
N ALA A 145 -99.67 -54.39 -13.58
CA ALA A 145 -98.55 -55.27 -13.88
C ALA A 145 -97.51 -54.62 -14.81
N GLU A 146 -97.95 -53.80 -15.77
CA GLU A 146 -97.06 -53.00 -16.62
C GLU A 146 -96.34 -51.92 -15.82
N ARG A 147 -97.05 -51.12 -14.99
CA ARG A 147 -96.40 -50.14 -14.09
C ARG A 147 -95.40 -50.80 -13.13
N MET A 148 -95.66 -52.03 -12.68
CA MET A 148 -94.72 -52.80 -11.86
C MET A 148 -93.49 -53.25 -12.66
N LYS A 149 -93.66 -53.78 -13.89
CA LYS A 149 -92.55 -54.10 -14.81
C LYS A 149 -91.73 -52.87 -15.18
N GLU A 150 -92.38 -51.72 -15.36
CA GLU A 150 -91.73 -50.45 -15.71
C GLU A 150 -90.94 -49.88 -14.52
N LYS A 151 -91.52 -49.89 -13.30
CA LYS A 151 -90.77 -49.58 -12.08
C LYS A 151 -89.59 -50.53 -11.85
N GLN A 152 -89.73 -51.83 -12.13
CA GLN A 152 -88.61 -52.77 -12.03
C GLN A 152 -87.50 -52.40 -13.03
N LYS A 153 -87.84 -52.12 -14.29
CA LYS A 153 -86.87 -51.60 -15.28
C LYS A 153 -86.21 -50.29 -14.82
N GLU A 154 -86.94 -49.40 -14.15
CA GLU A 154 -86.39 -48.16 -13.60
C GLU A 154 -85.39 -48.42 -12.46
N ILE A 155 -85.72 -49.34 -11.55
CA ILE A 155 -84.87 -49.80 -10.44
C ILE A 155 -83.62 -50.48 -10.97
N ASP A 156 -83.74 -51.44 -11.88
CA ASP A 156 -82.61 -52.09 -12.55
C ASP A 156 -81.74 -51.06 -13.28
N GLY A 157 -82.36 -50.07 -13.93
CA GLY A 157 -81.71 -48.94 -14.58
C GLY A 157 -81.01 -47.99 -13.61
N ARG A 158 -81.46 -47.87 -12.34
CA ARG A 158 -80.73 -47.16 -11.27
C ARG A 158 -79.56 -48.00 -10.77
N ILE A 159 -79.73 -49.30 -10.55
CA ILE A 159 -78.68 -50.23 -10.10
C ILE A 159 -77.50 -50.24 -11.09
N ARG A 160 -77.78 -50.40 -12.40
CA ARG A 160 -76.75 -50.34 -13.45
C ARG A 160 -76.04 -48.99 -13.52
N ARG A 161 -76.72 -47.88 -13.19
CA ARG A 161 -76.11 -46.55 -13.11
C ARG A 161 -75.21 -46.42 -11.87
N MET A 162 -75.64 -46.89 -10.70
CA MET A 162 -74.79 -46.91 -9.50
C MET A 162 -73.54 -47.77 -9.71
N GLN A 163 -73.67 -48.96 -10.32
CA GLN A 163 -72.52 -49.83 -10.63
C GLN A 163 -71.52 -49.15 -11.57
N LYS A 164 -71.99 -48.46 -12.62
CA LYS A 164 -71.11 -47.67 -13.50
C LYS A 164 -70.43 -46.52 -12.77
N ILE A 165 -71.14 -45.80 -11.89
CA ILE A 165 -70.56 -44.72 -11.08
C ILE A 165 -69.47 -45.28 -10.16
N LYS A 166 -69.74 -46.38 -9.45
CA LYS A 166 -68.79 -47.02 -8.53
C LYS A 166 -67.50 -47.49 -9.22
N VAL A 167 -67.60 -48.04 -10.43
CA VAL A 167 -66.41 -48.39 -11.26
C VAL A 167 -65.64 -47.15 -11.73
N ILE A 168 -66.33 -46.04 -12.03
CA ILE A 168 -65.66 -44.77 -12.35
C ILE A 168 -64.95 -44.20 -11.11
N GLU A 169 -65.57 -44.25 -9.94
CA GLU A 169 -64.99 -43.82 -8.66
C GLU A 169 -63.76 -44.66 -8.28
N GLU A 170 -63.83 -45.99 -8.44
CA GLU A 170 -62.70 -46.90 -8.19
C GLU A 170 -61.54 -46.65 -9.19
N ASN A 171 -61.84 -46.43 -10.47
CA ASN A 171 -60.81 -46.08 -11.46
C ASN A 171 -60.16 -44.70 -11.17
N VAL A 172 -60.96 -43.69 -10.78
CA VAL A 172 -60.44 -42.37 -10.41
C VAL A 172 -59.56 -42.45 -9.15
N ALA A 173 -59.95 -43.26 -8.16
CA ALA A 173 -59.13 -43.49 -6.98
C ALA A 173 -57.79 -44.16 -7.31
N GLN A 174 -57.77 -45.13 -8.24
CA GLN A 174 -56.53 -45.77 -8.72
C GLN A 174 -55.61 -44.79 -9.45
N VAL A 175 -56.15 -43.93 -10.33
CA VAL A 175 -55.36 -42.89 -11.01
C VAL A 175 -54.75 -41.90 -10.01
N ILE A 176 -55.53 -41.44 -9.03
CA ILE A 176 -55.04 -40.53 -7.98
C ILE A 176 -53.97 -41.22 -7.10
N ALA A 177 -54.07 -42.52 -6.84
CA ALA A 177 -53.04 -43.26 -6.12
C ALA A 177 -51.72 -43.32 -6.91
N LEU A 178 -51.79 -43.62 -8.22
CA LEU A 178 -50.62 -43.67 -9.10
C LEU A 178 -49.94 -42.30 -9.26
N GLU A 179 -50.70 -41.21 -9.48
CA GLU A 179 -50.14 -39.86 -9.53
C GLU A 179 -49.42 -39.46 -8.24
N ASN A 180 -49.92 -39.89 -7.07
CA ASN A 180 -49.28 -39.62 -5.79
C ASN A 180 -48.01 -40.46 -5.57
N GLU A 181 -48.00 -41.74 -5.96
CA GLU A 181 -46.77 -42.54 -5.96
C GLU A 181 -45.69 -41.92 -6.86
N GLU A 182 -46.07 -41.47 -8.06
CA GLU A 182 -45.13 -40.90 -9.03
C GLU A 182 -44.58 -39.55 -8.55
N ARG A 183 -45.41 -38.69 -7.94
CA ARG A 183 -44.94 -37.48 -7.22
C ARG A 183 -43.92 -37.81 -6.12
N ILE A 184 -44.23 -38.78 -5.25
CA ILE A 184 -43.34 -39.19 -4.15
C ILE A 184 -42.01 -39.77 -4.67
N ARG A 185 -42.01 -40.41 -5.85
CA ARG A 185 -40.76 -40.83 -6.52
C ARG A 185 -39.97 -39.64 -7.05
N VAL A 186 -40.62 -38.67 -7.70
CA VAL A 186 -39.96 -37.45 -8.21
C VAL A 186 -39.35 -36.63 -7.07
N GLU A 187 -40.11 -36.35 -6.00
CA GLU A 187 -39.61 -35.60 -4.83
C GLU A 187 -38.38 -36.27 -4.20
N LYS A 188 -38.37 -37.60 -4.05
CA LYS A 188 -37.21 -38.36 -3.55
C LYS A 188 -35.99 -38.26 -4.47
N ILE A 189 -36.20 -38.23 -5.79
CA ILE A 189 -35.12 -38.08 -6.77
C ILE A 189 -34.55 -36.65 -6.74
N GLU A 190 -35.41 -35.62 -6.70
CA GLU A 190 -34.98 -34.23 -6.58
C GLU A 190 -34.20 -33.98 -5.29
N GLN A 191 -34.66 -34.53 -4.17
CA GLN A 191 -34.00 -34.39 -2.87
C GLN A 191 -32.63 -35.10 -2.83
N GLN A 192 -32.48 -36.28 -3.46
CA GLN A 192 -31.18 -36.92 -3.67
C GLN A 192 -30.24 -36.07 -4.56
N TYR A 193 -30.77 -35.35 -5.54
CA TYR A 193 -29.98 -34.41 -6.35
C TYR A 193 -29.55 -33.17 -5.54
N GLU A 194 -30.40 -32.63 -4.66
CA GLU A 194 -30.03 -31.53 -3.75
C GLU A 194 -28.93 -31.95 -2.78
N ASP A 195 -29.07 -33.09 -2.10
CA ASP A 195 -28.05 -33.63 -1.18
C ASP A 195 -26.70 -33.84 -1.91
N ALA A 196 -26.73 -34.43 -3.11
CA ALA A 196 -25.55 -34.64 -3.93
C ALA A 196 -24.91 -33.31 -4.42
N LEU A 197 -25.72 -32.27 -4.65
CA LEU A 197 -25.24 -30.94 -4.99
C LEU A 197 -24.61 -30.25 -3.77
N GLN A 198 -25.26 -30.35 -2.60
CA GLN A 198 -24.80 -29.75 -1.35
C GLN A 198 -23.48 -30.38 -0.89
N MET A 199 -23.34 -31.72 -0.98
CA MET A 199 -22.06 -32.39 -0.70
C MET A 199 -20.96 -31.92 -1.66
N LYS A 200 -21.24 -31.80 -2.97
CA LYS A 200 -20.28 -31.27 -3.96
C LYS A 200 -19.86 -29.83 -3.65
N LEU A 201 -20.78 -28.97 -3.20
CA LEU A 201 -20.49 -27.60 -2.78
C LEU A 201 -19.59 -27.56 -1.53
N GLN A 202 -19.87 -28.38 -0.51
CA GLN A 202 -19.00 -28.50 0.66
C GLN A 202 -17.59 -28.99 0.29
N LEU A 203 -17.48 -29.95 -0.64
CA LEU A 203 -16.21 -30.46 -1.14
C LEU A 203 -15.43 -29.39 -1.93
N LEU A 204 -16.14 -28.53 -2.67
CA LEU A 204 -15.57 -27.37 -3.37
C LEU A 204 -15.02 -26.32 -2.39
N ASP A 205 -15.78 -25.93 -1.37
CA ASP A 205 -15.28 -24.93 -0.40
C ASP A 205 -14.14 -25.48 0.47
N LYS A 206 -14.21 -26.74 0.94
CA LYS A 206 -13.06 -27.42 1.58
C LYS A 206 -11.82 -27.36 0.69
N ASN A 207 -11.94 -27.64 -0.61
CA ASN A 207 -10.85 -27.50 -1.57
C ASN A 207 -10.38 -26.05 -1.75
N GLN A 208 -11.28 -25.06 -1.74
CA GLN A 208 -10.91 -23.65 -1.85
C GLN A 208 -10.18 -23.16 -0.58
N GLN A 209 -10.60 -23.61 0.60
CA GLN A 209 -9.91 -23.36 1.87
C GLN A 209 -8.52 -24.01 1.88
N LEU A 210 -8.39 -25.27 1.46
CA LEU A 210 -7.08 -25.95 1.32
C LEU A 210 -6.14 -25.24 0.31
N ARG A 211 -6.68 -24.67 -0.78
CA ARG A 211 -5.90 -23.84 -1.71
C ARG A 211 -5.47 -22.52 -1.09
N LYS A 212 -6.33 -21.87 -0.29
CA LYS A 212 -6.00 -20.65 0.47
C LYS A 212 -4.88 -20.93 1.48
N THR A 213 -5.00 -21.97 2.32
CA THR A 213 -3.99 -22.31 3.33
C THR A 213 -2.67 -22.75 2.73
N ARG A 214 -2.67 -23.60 1.68
CA ARG A 214 -1.44 -23.95 0.94
C ARG A 214 -0.76 -22.71 0.37
N LYS A 215 -1.51 -21.75 -0.22
CA LYS A 215 -0.94 -20.50 -0.73
C LYS A 215 -0.28 -19.66 0.38
N PHE A 216 -0.96 -19.49 1.53
CA PHE A 216 -0.38 -18.79 2.68
C PHE A 216 0.88 -19.48 3.21
N PHE A 217 0.89 -20.80 3.30
CA PHE A 217 2.06 -21.57 3.74
C PHE A 217 3.24 -21.43 2.75
N THR A 218 3.00 -21.45 1.43
CA THR A 218 4.05 -21.21 0.44
C THR A 218 4.61 -19.78 0.46
N LEU A 219 3.79 -18.78 0.79
CA LEU A 219 4.25 -17.41 1.01
C LEU A 219 5.12 -17.32 2.26
N TRP A 220 4.59 -17.77 3.40
CA TRP A 220 5.28 -17.74 4.69
C TRP A 220 6.63 -18.48 4.66
N THR A 221 6.68 -19.69 4.10
CA THR A 221 7.94 -20.43 3.93
C THR A 221 8.92 -19.72 2.99
N SER A 222 8.46 -19.01 1.96
CA SER A 222 9.33 -18.19 1.11
C SER A 222 9.91 -16.98 1.85
N GLU A 223 9.13 -16.33 2.72
CA GLU A 223 9.57 -15.22 3.57
C GLU A 223 10.59 -15.70 4.64
N CYS A 224 10.31 -16.82 5.32
CA CYS A 224 11.24 -17.44 6.25
C CYS A 224 12.58 -17.82 5.59
N ASN A 225 12.54 -18.37 4.38
CA ASN A 225 13.75 -18.66 3.60
C ASN A 225 14.51 -17.38 3.20
N PHE A 226 13.80 -16.33 2.77
CA PHE A 226 14.40 -15.03 2.46
C PHE A 226 15.09 -14.39 3.69
N HIS A 227 14.46 -14.46 4.87
CA HIS A 227 15.08 -14.01 6.12
C HIS A 227 16.30 -14.87 6.49
N SER A 228 16.20 -16.19 6.40
CA SER A 228 17.34 -17.12 6.63
C SER A 228 18.55 -16.79 5.75
N ASP A 229 18.35 -16.59 4.45
CA ASP A 229 19.42 -16.20 3.54
C ASP A 229 19.95 -14.78 3.77
N THR A 230 19.10 -13.88 4.28
CA THR A 230 19.53 -12.54 4.71
C THR A 230 20.42 -12.60 5.95
N TYR A 231 20.10 -13.46 6.93
CA TYR A 231 20.97 -13.71 8.08
C TYR A 231 22.30 -14.39 7.68
N LYS A 232 22.28 -15.36 6.74
CA LYS A 232 23.52 -15.95 6.17
C LYS A 232 24.41 -14.87 5.52
N LYS A 233 23.83 -13.98 4.72
CA LYS A 233 24.54 -12.84 4.11
C LYS A 233 25.12 -11.89 5.17
N ALA A 234 24.34 -11.56 6.21
CA ALA A 234 24.79 -10.74 7.32
C ALA A 234 25.97 -11.39 8.10
N ALA A 235 25.92 -12.69 8.35
CA ALA A 235 27.00 -13.44 8.98
C ALA A 235 28.27 -13.47 8.12
N VAL A 236 28.15 -13.64 6.80
CA VAL A 236 29.29 -13.54 5.86
C VAL A 236 29.90 -12.13 5.86
N LEU A 237 29.07 -11.08 5.87
CA LEU A 237 29.54 -9.69 5.96
C LEU A 237 30.21 -9.39 7.31
N SER A 238 29.71 -9.92 8.42
CA SER A 238 30.33 -9.81 9.74
C SER A 238 31.71 -10.49 9.76
N ASN A 239 31.79 -11.73 9.29
CA ASN A 239 33.04 -12.47 9.13
C ASN A 239 34.05 -11.75 8.22
N PHE A 240 33.59 -11.12 7.15
CA PHE A 240 34.43 -10.28 6.28
C PHE A 240 34.96 -9.03 7.02
N ARG A 241 34.10 -8.32 7.77
CA ARG A 241 34.51 -7.17 8.59
C ARG A 241 35.57 -7.55 9.62
N CYS A 242 35.39 -8.65 10.36
CA CYS A 242 36.37 -9.16 11.33
C CYS A 242 37.71 -9.52 10.67
N LYS A 243 37.69 -10.24 9.55
CA LYS A 243 38.91 -10.58 8.78
C LYS A 243 39.62 -9.32 8.24
N SER A 244 38.87 -8.33 7.76
CA SER A 244 39.40 -7.06 7.28
C SER A 244 40.06 -6.25 8.40
N ALA A 245 39.43 -6.18 9.58
CA ALA A 245 39.98 -5.54 10.77
C ALA A 245 41.31 -6.19 11.22
N MET A 246 41.34 -7.51 11.34
CA MET A 246 42.57 -8.26 11.67
C MET A 246 43.68 -8.00 10.63
N LEU A 247 43.35 -7.99 9.33
CA LEU A 247 44.30 -7.73 8.26
C LEU A 247 44.82 -6.28 8.27
N SER A 248 44.00 -5.32 8.71
CA SER A 248 44.41 -3.92 8.94
C SER A 248 45.41 -3.82 10.10
N VAL A 249 45.10 -4.45 11.25
CA VAL A 249 46.01 -4.52 12.42
C VAL A 249 47.34 -5.21 12.04
N TRP A 250 47.28 -6.29 11.26
CA TRP A 250 48.47 -6.96 10.74
C TRP A 250 49.30 -6.06 9.81
N LYS A 251 48.67 -5.34 8.86
CA LYS A 251 49.35 -4.34 8.00
C LYS A 251 49.97 -3.19 8.80
N SER A 252 49.38 -2.80 9.93
CA SER A 252 49.93 -1.79 10.84
C SER A 252 51.17 -2.32 11.56
N ARG A 253 51.07 -3.48 12.22
CA ARG A 253 52.19 -4.17 12.89
C ARG A 253 53.36 -4.48 11.93
N LEU A 254 53.06 -4.86 10.69
CA LEU A 254 54.08 -5.11 9.67
C LEU A 254 54.81 -3.82 9.26
N ARG A 255 54.09 -2.70 9.05
CA ARG A 255 54.71 -1.40 8.74
C ARG A 255 55.57 -0.90 9.91
N LYS A 256 55.09 -1.01 11.15
CA LYS A 256 55.90 -0.69 12.34
C LYS A 256 57.20 -1.50 12.39
N LYS A 257 57.15 -2.81 12.15
CA LYS A 257 58.36 -3.68 12.07
C LYS A 257 59.29 -3.37 10.89
N ILE A 258 58.82 -2.72 9.83
CA ILE A 258 59.68 -2.24 8.73
C ILE A 258 60.37 -0.94 9.16
N GLN A 259 59.61 0.03 9.69
CA GLN A 259 60.15 1.28 10.22
C GLN A 259 61.18 1.05 11.34
N GLU A 260 60.90 0.14 12.28
CA GLU A 260 61.85 -0.27 13.33
C GLU A 260 63.18 -0.79 12.76
N ARG A 261 63.15 -1.53 11.63
CA ARG A 261 64.35 -2.03 10.95
C ARG A 261 65.09 -0.93 10.18
N GLU A 262 64.36 0.04 9.64
CA GLU A 262 64.92 1.20 8.93
C GLU A 262 65.61 2.15 9.92
N VAL A 263 64.97 2.47 11.05
CA VAL A 263 65.58 3.23 12.16
C VAL A 263 66.82 2.50 12.70
N ASN A 264 66.73 1.20 13.00
CA ASN A 264 67.90 0.40 13.42
C ASN A 264 69.06 0.41 12.41
N LYS A 265 68.77 0.54 11.11
CA LYS A 265 69.79 0.64 10.06
C LYS A 265 70.40 2.04 10.02
N LEU A 266 69.59 3.09 10.15
CA LEU A 266 70.04 4.48 10.22
C LEU A 266 70.90 4.74 11.45
N GLU A 267 70.51 4.25 12.63
CA GLU A 267 71.33 4.31 13.86
C GLU A 267 72.71 3.66 13.67
N ARG A 268 72.79 2.49 13.04
CA ARG A 268 74.06 1.82 12.78
C ARG A 268 74.95 2.59 11.81
N LEU A 269 74.35 3.29 10.83
CA LEU A 269 75.07 4.20 9.94
C LEU A 269 75.55 5.44 10.70
N LEU A 270 74.70 6.07 11.51
CA LEU A 270 75.05 7.25 12.31
C LEU A 270 76.17 6.95 13.32
N ARG A 271 76.11 5.81 14.04
CA ARG A 271 77.18 5.36 14.93
C ARG A 271 78.50 5.16 14.18
N ARG A 272 78.45 4.60 12.96
CA ARG A 272 79.63 4.41 12.10
C ARG A 272 80.18 5.74 11.57
N ASN A 273 79.32 6.67 11.18
CA ASN A 273 79.73 8.01 10.73
C ASN A 273 80.42 8.76 11.88
N LYS A 274 79.83 8.77 13.09
CA LYS A 274 80.45 9.37 14.27
C LYS A 274 81.80 8.76 14.65
N GLN A 275 81.99 7.46 14.42
CA GLN A 275 83.31 6.82 14.55
C GLN A 275 84.30 7.31 13.48
N LEU A 276 83.87 7.45 12.22
CA LEU A 276 84.72 7.96 11.14
C LEU A 276 85.09 9.43 11.37
N GLU A 277 84.13 10.27 11.76
CA GLU A 277 84.30 11.66 12.18
C GLU A 277 85.37 11.76 13.26
N ALA A 278 85.21 11.05 14.39
CA ALA A 278 86.20 11.04 15.48
C ALA A 278 87.59 10.54 15.05
N THR A 279 87.69 9.55 14.14
CA THR A 279 89.00 9.16 13.57
C THR A 279 89.60 10.24 12.66
N SER A 280 88.77 11.00 11.95
CA SER A 280 89.23 12.10 11.08
C SER A 280 89.66 13.33 11.89
N GLU A 281 88.97 13.63 13.00
CA GLU A 281 89.37 14.65 13.98
C GLU A 281 90.71 14.28 14.61
N LYS A 282 90.88 13.03 15.09
CA LYS A 282 92.16 12.55 15.62
C LYS A 282 93.28 12.65 14.59
N MET A 283 93.06 12.22 13.34
CA MET A 283 94.03 12.36 12.26
C MET A 283 94.36 13.83 11.94
N TYR A 284 93.37 14.73 12.00
CA TYR A 284 93.57 16.16 11.80
C TYR A 284 94.39 16.80 12.94
N ILE A 285 94.11 16.44 14.20
CA ILE A 285 94.87 16.89 15.37
C ILE A 285 96.31 16.35 15.28
N GLU A 286 96.52 15.06 15.03
CA GLU A 286 97.86 14.49 14.85
C GLU A 286 98.63 15.16 13.70
N ASN A 287 98.00 15.40 12.56
CA ASN A 287 98.64 16.06 11.42
C ASN A 287 98.94 17.54 11.72
N THR A 288 98.08 18.22 12.46
CA THR A 288 98.29 19.61 12.91
C THR A 288 99.44 19.69 13.91
N LEU A 289 99.54 18.75 14.86
CA LEU A 289 100.66 18.61 15.79
C LEU A 289 101.97 18.25 15.07
N ARG A 290 101.94 17.34 14.09
CA ARG A 290 103.12 17.04 13.25
C ARG A 290 103.55 18.29 12.47
N LYS A 291 102.62 19.05 11.88
CA LYS A 291 102.91 20.30 11.18
C LYS A 291 103.44 21.40 12.10
N SER A 292 102.90 21.56 13.31
CA SER A 292 103.39 22.56 14.28
C SER A 292 104.76 22.16 14.82
N LEU A 293 105.01 20.88 15.11
CA LEU A 293 106.31 20.36 15.51
C LEU A 293 107.34 20.46 14.38
N THR A 294 106.98 20.20 13.12
CA THR A 294 107.86 20.45 11.96
C THR A 294 108.17 21.94 11.79
N LYS A 295 107.15 22.82 11.87
CA LYS A 295 107.37 24.28 11.86
C LYS A 295 108.23 24.74 13.03
N TRP A 296 108.06 24.17 14.23
CA TRP A 296 108.88 24.46 15.40
C TRP A 296 110.31 23.96 15.20
N ARG A 297 110.53 22.74 14.72
CA ARG A 297 111.87 22.19 14.44
C ARG A 297 112.60 23.00 13.37
N ILE A 298 111.88 23.48 12.34
CA ILE A 298 112.43 24.41 11.34
C ILE A 298 112.75 25.75 11.99
N LYS A 299 111.82 26.38 12.73
CA LYS A 299 112.07 27.64 13.45
C LYS A 299 113.19 27.53 14.50
N TYR A 300 113.36 26.37 15.14
CA TYR A 300 114.37 26.11 16.15
C TYR A 300 115.74 25.88 15.52
N LYS A 301 115.83 25.07 14.45
CA LYS A 301 117.06 24.94 13.66
C LYS A 301 117.44 26.29 13.04
N ALA A 302 116.49 26.99 12.43
CA ALA A 302 116.69 28.34 11.92
C ALA A 302 116.99 29.36 13.03
N SER A 303 116.55 29.16 14.29
CA SER A 303 116.92 30.02 15.42
C SER A 303 118.31 29.69 15.97
N ILE A 304 118.78 28.44 15.89
CA ILE A 304 120.18 28.08 16.17
C ILE A 304 121.07 28.62 15.06
N GLU A 305 120.71 28.43 13.79
CA GLU A 305 121.42 28.98 12.64
C GLU A 305 121.42 30.50 12.69
N TYR A 306 120.29 31.14 12.99
CA TYR A 306 120.21 32.58 13.20
C TYR A 306 120.98 33.02 14.43
N LYS A 307 121.08 32.23 15.52
CA LYS A 307 121.97 32.55 16.66
C LYS A 307 123.45 32.41 16.30
N ILE A 308 123.85 31.43 15.50
CA ILE A 308 125.22 31.29 15.00
C ILE A 308 125.54 32.44 14.04
N ILE A 309 124.63 32.74 13.11
CA ILE A 309 124.72 33.88 12.18
C ILE A 309 124.64 35.20 12.95
N GLU A 310 123.90 35.30 14.06
CA GLU A 310 123.80 36.49 14.91
C GLU A 310 124.98 36.60 15.87
N GLU A 311 125.65 35.54 16.26
CA GLU A 311 126.97 35.59 16.91
C GLU A 311 128.06 36.00 15.92
N GLN A 312 128.00 35.54 14.67
CA GLN A 312 128.86 36.03 13.59
C GLN A 312 128.52 37.50 13.23
N HIS A 313 127.24 37.87 13.21
CA HIS A 313 126.76 39.23 12.97
C HIS A 313 126.82 40.12 14.22
N LYS A 314 127.08 39.57 15.41
CA LYS A 314 127.46 40.30 16.61
C LYS A 314 128.96 40.49 16.62
N LYS A 315 129.77 39.47 16.31
CA LYS A 315 131.20 39.67 15.95
C LYS A 315 131.37 40.71 14.83
N ARG A 316 130.44 40.79 13.85
CA ARG A 316 130.39 41.87 12.84
C ARG A 316 129.67 43.16 13.26
N ARG A 317 128.77 43.19 14.26
CA ARG A 317 128.14 44.43 14.77
C ARG A 317 128.93 45.06 15.92
N ASP A 318 129.61 44.27 16.72
CA ASP A 318 130.79 44.68 17.50
C ASP A 318 131.96 45.13 16.57
N LEU A 319 131.77 45.11 15.24
CA LEU A 319 132.56 45.81 14.19
C LEU A 319 131.77 46.87 13.36
N ILE A 320 130.45 47.03 13.52
CA ILE A 320 129.56 47.91 12.71
C ILE A 320 128.59 48.78 13.55
N LEU A 321 128.04 48.31 14.67
CA LEU A 321 127.61 49.16 15.79
C LEU A 321 128.83 49.87 16.44
N LYS A 322 130.05 49.31 16.27
CA LYS A 322 131.32 50.06 16.34
C LYS A 322 131.45 51.22 15.32
N LYS A 323 130.44 51.44 14.45
CA LYS A 323 130.39 52.49 13.41
C LYS A 323 129.06 53.27 13.36
N ILE A 324 127.92 52.74 13.82
CA ILE A 324 126.57 53.33 13.55
C ILE A 324 125.57 53.10 14.72
N ASN A 325 124.88 54.17 15.17
CA ASN A 325 123.72 54.19 16.10
C ASN A 325 122.66 55.22 15.58
N PHE A 326 121.56 54.84 14.89
CA PHE A 326 120.70 55.80 14.13
C PHE A 326 119.20 55.38 13.72
N VAL A 327 118.18 55.37 14.64
CA VAL A 327 116.67 55.69 14.45
C VAL A 327 115.53 54.61 14.03
N GLU A 328 114.15 54.89 14.08
CA GLU A 328 112.89 54.02 14.45
C GLU A 328 111.44 54.12 13.64
N GLU A 329 110.21 53.53 14.04
CA GLU A 329 108.81 53.24 13.31
C GLU A 329 107.38 53.30 14.15
N ASN A 330 105.98 53.02 13.95
CA ASN A 330 104.76 52.49 13.07
C ASN A 330 103.24 53.01 13.54
N GLU A 331 101.87 52.63 13.40
CA GLU A 331 100.78 51.60 12.88
C GLU A 331 99.14 51.94 13.04
N ASN A 332 98.04 51.23 12.45
CA ASN A 332 96.47 51.05 12.74
C ASN A 332 95.23 51.54 11.75
N GLU A 333 93.82 51.34 11.71
CA GLU A 333 92.52 50.78 12.41
C GLU A 333 91.08 50.55 11.56
N ILE A 334 89.76 50.44 12.07
CA ILE A 334 88.44 49.71 11.53
C ILE A 334 86.89 50.32 11.63
N GLY A 335 85.67 49.69 11.20
CA GLY A 335 84.15 50.14 11.27
C GLY A 335 82.83 49.20 10.91
N GLU A 336 81.46 49.57 10.98
CA GLU A 336 80.10 48.73 10.98
C GLU A 336 78.60 49.29 10.49
N PRO A 337 77.37 48.56 10.46
CA PRO A 337 75.99 48.80 9.74
C PRO A 337 74.46 48.78 10.42
N GLN A 338 73.24 48.58 9.72
CA GLN A 338 71.73 48.83 10.14
C GLN A 338 70.40 48.02 9.54
N GLN A 339 69.05 48.44 9.65
CA GLN A 339 67.64 47.73 9.44
C GLN A 339 66.32 48.52 8.86
N ILE A 340 65.04 47.94 8.64
CA ILE A 340 63.55 48.43 8.90
C ILE A 340 62.23 48.12 7.98
N GLU A 341 60.97 47.94 8.58
CA GLU A 341 59.42 48.08 8.30
C GLU A 341 58.45 47.59 7.10
N GLU A 342 57.05 47.59 7.24
CA GLU A 342 56.01 47.06 6.24
C GLU A 342 54.49 47.61 5.99
N PRO A 343 53.31 47.25 6.65
CA PRO A 343 51.97 46.86 6.00
C PRO A 343 50.58 47.63 6.23
N GLN A 344 49.46 47.44 5.41
CA GLN A 344 48.03 47.91 5.76
C GLN A 344 46.65 47.50 5.04
N LYS A 345 45.57 47.19 5.84
CA LYS A 345 44.03 47.39 5.76
C LYS A 345 43.17 46.87 4.52
N PRO A 346 41.81 47.10 4.26
CA PRO A 346 40.61 47.79 4.91
C PRO A 346 39.14 47.12 4.80
N ILE A 347 38.01 47.86 5.08
CA ILE A 347 36.53 47.73 4.65
C ILE A 347 35.53 46.74 5.39
N LYS A 348 34.14 46.66 5.41
CA LYS A 348 32.84 47.17 4.76
C LYS A 348 31.55 47.18 5.71
N LYS A 349 30.24 47.33 5.28
CA LYS A 349 29.02 47.65 6.15
C LYS A 349 27.52 47.35 5.68
N SER A 350 26.51 47.24 6.61
CA SER A 350 25.06 47.74 6.58
C SER A 350 24.17 47.48 7.89
N LEU A 351 22.84 47.83 7.99
CA LEU A 351 22.10 48.33 9.24
C LEU A 351 20.61 47.84 9.64
N LYS A 352 19.79 48.56 10.51
CA LYS A 352 18.75 48.04 11.51
C LYS A 352 17.30 48.73 11.75
N MET A 353 16.22 47.95 12.09
CA MET A 353 15.13 48.02 13.20
C MET A 353 13.92 49.09 13.33
N PRO A 354 13.07 49.26 14.43
CA PRO A 354 11.62 48.78 14.69
C PRO A 354 10.50 49.67 15.46
N LYS A 355 9.17 49.28 15.69
CA LYS A 355 8.07 49.67 16.74
C LYS A 355 6.56 49.18 16.42
N THR A 356 5.30 49.37 16.99
CA THR A 356 4.48 50.17 18.06
C THR A 356 3.03 49.55 18.46
N LYS A 357 2.10 50.14 19.31
CA LYS A 357 0.65 49.72 19.73
C LYS A 357 -0.32 50.82 20.39
N ILE A 358 -1.71 50.71 20.55
CA ILE A 358 -2.73 51.53 21.43
C ILE A 358 -4.31 51.08 21.56
N LYS A 359 -5.35 51.85 22.10
CA LYS A 359 -6.78 51.56 22.70
C LYS A 359 -7.95 52.67 22.53
N GLN A 360 -9.26 52.81 23.00
CA GLN A 360 -10.60 52.13 23.43
C GLN A 360 -11.81 53.15 23.87
N ILE A 361 -13.16 52.83 24.15
CA ILE A 361 -14.30 53.51 25.03
C ILE A 361 -15.89 53.47 24.60
N LYS A 362 -17.00 53.64 25.48
CA LYS A 362 -18.52 53.97 25.19
C LYS A 362 -19.69 54.12 26.34
N PRO A 363 -20.76 55.02 26.31
CA PRO A 363 -22.12 55.10 27.11
C PRO A 363 -23.45 55.71 26.37
N ASN A 364 -24.73 56.16 26.77
CA ASN A 364 -25.94 56.12 27.78
C ASN A 364 -27.33 56.71 27.13
N SER A 365 -28.60 57.14 27.55
CA SER A 365 -29.62 57.37 28.72
C SER A 365 -31.17 57.75 28.31
N ARG A 366 -32.26 57.95 29.19
CA ARG A 366 -33.75 58.42 28.90
C ARG A 366 -34.81 58.70 30.11
N MET A 367 -35.97 59.50 30.02
CA MET A 367 -37.40 59.36 30.68
C MET A 367 -38.58 60.48 30.52
N GLU A 368 -39.93 60.23 30.77
CA GLU A 368 -41.19 61.15 30.56
C GLU A 368 -42.60 60.93 31.37
N ALA A 369 -43.62 61.89 31.54
CA ALA A 369 -45.15 61.78 31.95
C ALA A 369 -46.09 63.11 32.14
N MET A 370 -47.49 63.11 32.26
CA MET A 370 -48.55 64.09 32.91
C MET A 370 -49.82 64.78 32.14
N ALA A 371 -51.02 65.17 32.75
CA ALA A 371 -52.25 65.93 32.13
C ALA A 371 -53.54 66.45 32.99
N LYS A 372 -54.42 67.47 32.54
CA LYS A 372 -55.98 67.71 32.67
C LYS A 372 -56.70 69.12 33.04
N ARG A 373 -57.88 69.58 32.41
CA ARG A 373 -59.06 70.51 32.87
C ARG A 373 -60.14 71.08 31.82
N MET A 374 -61.45 71.47 32.14
CA MET A 374 -62.44 72.43 31.41
C MET A 374 -63.97 72.66 31.92
N GLU A 375 -64.84 73.50 31.23
CA GLU A 375 -66.40 73.61 31.06
C GLU A 375 -67.42 74.64 31.81
N GLU A 376 -68.57 75.19 31.18
CA GLU A 376 -69.68 76.12 31.77
C GLU A 376 -70.99 76.66 30.91
N GLN A 377 -72.10 77.22 31.54
CA GLN A 377 -73.27 78.23 31.26
C GLN A 377 -74.60 78.16 30.32
N ARG A 378 -75.73 78.96 30.59
CA ARG A 378 -77.05 79.20 29.78
C ARG A 378 -78.26 80.17 30.28
N LEU A 379 -79.30 80.52 29.42
CA LEU A 379 -80.84 80.80 29.59
C LEU A 379 -81.58 82.23 29.75
N LYS A 380 -82.78 82.56 29.08
CA LYS A 380 -83.96 83.53 29.41
C LYS A 380 -85.12 83.82 28.31
N ASN A 381 -86.40 84.31 28.61
CA ASN A 381 -87.51 84.86 27.66
C ASN A 381 -88.86 85.51 28.29
N LEU A 382 -89.88 86.13 27.55
CA LEU A 382 -91.25 86.71 28.01
C LEU A 382 -92.51 86.89 27.00
N LYS A 383 -93.57 87.78 27.21
CA LYS A 383 -95.01 87.79 26.64
C LYS A 383 -95.84 89.17 26.51
N LYS A 384 -96.97 89.32 25.71
CA LYS A 384 -97.92 90.52 25.51
C LYS A 384 -99.42 90.29 25.02
N ALA A 385 -100.05 89.11 25.15
CA ALA A 385 -100.82 88.55 24.00
C ALA A 385 -102.31 88.11 24.17
N GLN A 386 -103.35 88.96 24.15
CA GLN A 386 -104.77 88.48 24.23
C GLN A 386 -105.77 88.89 23.13
N LYS A 387 -105.87 90.16 22.69
CA LYS A 387 -106.85 90.54 21.64
C LYS A 387 -106.44 90.18 20.20
N GLU A 388 -105.18 89.84 19.97
CA GLU A 388 -104.71 89.33 18.66
C GLU A 388 -105.30 87.93 18.35
N ALA A 389 -105.72 87.17 19.35
CA ALA A 389 -106.04 85.74 19.21
C ALA A 389 -107.27 85.42 18.32
N GLU A 390 -108.33 86.23 18.36
CA GLU A 390 -109.60 85.89 17.69
C GLU A 390 -109.56 86.12 16.17
N GLU A 391 -109.00 87.24 15.70
CA GLU A 391 -108.81 87.46 14.25
C GLU A 391 -107.71 86.57 13.65
N ILE A 392 -106.74 86.13 14.47
CA ILE A 392 -105.78 85.10 14.09
C ILE A 392 -106.51 83.77 13.83
N SER A 393 -107.39 83.33 14.73
CA SER A 393 -108.05 82.01 14.67
C SER A 393 -108.80 81.73 13.36
N ASN A 394 -109.44 82.74 12.75
CA ASN A 394 -110.17 82.56 11.48
C ASN A 394 -109.24 82.47 10.26
N LYS A 395 -108.10 83.19 10.27
CA LYS A 395 -107.08 83.10 9.21
C LYS A 395 -106.28 81.81 9.32
N GLU A 396 -105.98 81.38 10.55
CA GLU A 396 -105.34 80.10 10.81
C GLU A 396 -106.14 78.93 10.20
N GLU A 397 -107.47 78.95 10.25
CA GLU A 397 -108.27 77.82 9.74
C GLU A 397 -108.24 77.66 8.21
N GLU A 398 -108.13 78.76 7.45
CA GLU A 398 -107.95 78.71 5.99
C GLU A 398 -106.52 78.33 5.59
N GLU A 399 -105.51 78.88 6.27
CA GLU A 399 -104.12 78.46 6.05
C GLU A 399 -103.91 76.98 6.40
N LEU A 400 -104.56 76.47 7.45
CA LEU A 400 -104.51 75.05 7.82
C LEU A 400 -105.02 74.15 6.68
N LYS A 401 -106.12 74.54 6.02
CA LYS A 401 -106.70 73.81 4.88
C LYS A 401 -105.72 73.78 3.69
N GLN A 402 -105.13 74.92 3.32
CA GLN A 402 -104.15 74.98 2.23
C GLN A 402 -102.86 74.20 2.54
N GLN A 403 -102.32 74.32 3.76
CA GLN A 403 -101.17 73.54 4.21
C GLN A 403 -101.46 72.04 4.20
N MET A 404 -102.66 71.61 4.60
CA MET A 404 -103.09 70.21 4.56
C MET A 404 -103.17 69.65 3.13
N GLU A 405 -103.61 70.43 2.15
CA GLU A 405 -103.61 69.98 0.75
C GLU A 405 -102.19 69.91 0.15
N MET A 406 -101.35 70.91 0.41
CA MET A 406 -99.93 70.86 0.03
C MET A 406 -99.20 69.67 0.65
N GLN A 407 -99.50 69.34 1.91
CA GLN A 407 -99.00 68.11 2.54
C GLN A 407 -99.52 66.85 1.84
N ARG A 408 -100.78 66.80 1.39
CA ARG A 408 -101.32 65.63 0.65
C ARG A 408 -100.60 65.42 -0.68
N LYS A 409 -100.40 66.47 -1.48
CA LYS A 409 -99.65 66.41 -2.76
C LYS A 409 -98.20 65.94 -2.56
N LYS A 410 -97.45 66.57 -1.65
CA LYS A 410 -96.06 66.15 -1.31
C LYS A 410 -95.99 64.69 -0.80
N LYS A 411 -96.97 64.25 0.00
CA LYS A 411 -97.08 62.84 0.46
C LYS A 411 -97.44 61.86 -0.68
N GLN A 412 -97.98 62.31 -1.81
CA GLN A 412 -98.28 61.47 -2.97
C GLN A 412 -97.08 61.35 -3.90
N GLU A 413 -96.40 62.46 -4.21
CA GLU A 413 -95.15 62.49 -4.98
C GLU A 413 -94.04 61.67 -4.28
N HIS A 414 -93.88 61.83 -2.97
CA HIS A 414 -92.91 61.05 -2.18
C HIS A 414 -93.21 59.54 -2.22
N ARG A 415 -94.49 59.13 -2.25
CA ARG A 415 -94.86 57.71 -2.41
C ARG A 415 -94.46 57.17 -3.79
N GLN A 416 -94.72 57.91 -4.87
CA GLN A 416 -94.27 57.52 -6.21
C GLN A 416 -92.74 57.50 -6.36
N PHE A 417 -92.03 58.39 -5.67
CA PHE A 417 -90.57 58.36 -5.62
C PHE A 417 -90.06 57.08 -4.94
N LEU A 418 -90.56 56.77 -3.74
CA LEU A 418 -90.19 55.57 -2.99
C LEU A 418 -90.51 54.28 -3.76
N GLU A 419 -91.60 54.25 -4.52
CA GLU A 419 -91.99 53.11 -5.36
C GLU A 419 -91.03 52.92 -6.54
N LYS A 420 -90.72 53.99 -7.27
CA LYS A 420 -89.67 53.98 -8.32
C LYS A 420 -88.30 53.61 -7.76
N GLU A 421 -87.99 53.99 -6.52
CA GLU A 421 -86.74 53.61 -5.86
C GLU A 421 -86.71 52.13 -5.44
N LYS A 422 -87.82 51.59 -4.91
CA LYS A 422 -87.96 50.15 -4.62
C LYS A 422 -87.72 49.31 -5.88
N ILE A 423 -88.36 49.64 -7.00
CA ILE A 423 -88.20 48.92 -8.27
C ILE A 423 -86.72 48.92 -8.71
N LYS A 424 -86.04 50.07 -8.66
CA LYS A 424 -84.59 50.17 -8.95
C LYS A 424 -83.74 49.31 -8.00
N ARG A 425 -84.02 49.32 -6.69
CA ARG A 425 -83.33 48.49 -5.69
C ARG A 425 -83.55 46.99 -5.95
N GLU A 426 -84.73 46.59 -6.41
CA GLU A 426 -85.04 45.19 -6.77
C GLU A 426 -84.38 44.74 -8.08
N GLU A 427 -84.33 45.59 -9.11
CA GLU A 427 -83.57 45.32 -10.32
C GLU A 427 -82.08 45.13 -10.05
N ILE A 428 -81.49 45.99 -9.20
CA ILE A 428 -80.08 45.87 -8.81
C ILE A 428 -79.84 44.53 -8.09
N LYS A 429 -80.74 44.13 -7.17
CA LYS A 429 -80.67 42.80 -6.51
C LYS A 429 -80.80 41.63 -7.50
N LYS A 430 -81.70 41.72 -8.50
CA LYS A 430 -81.83 40.69 -9.55
C LYS A 430 -80.54 40.56 -10.36
N LYS A 431 -80.00 41.68 -10.85
CA LYS A 431 -78.74 41.75 -11.60
C LYS A 431 -77.55 41.24 -10.78
N GLN A 432 -77.50 41.51 -9.47
CA GLN A 432 -76.51 40.94 -8.55
C GLN A 432 -76.63 39.41 -8.41
N MET A 433 -77.83 38.88 -8.15
CA MET A 433 -78.06 37.42 -8.06
C MET A 433 -77.86 36.69 -9.39
N GLU A 434 -77.99 37.36 -10.53
CA GLU A 434 -77.66 36.82 -11.85
C GLU A 434 -76.15 36.79 -12.07
N PHE A 435 -75.44 37.89 -11.77
CA PHE A 435 -73.98 37.95 -11.82
C PHE A 435 -73.31 36.92 -10.88
N GLU A 436 -73.84 36.72 -9.67
CA GLU A 436 -73.36 35.68 -8.75
C GLU A 436 -73.58 34.27 -9.30
N ARG A 437 -74.76 34.00 -9.89
CA ARG A 437 -75.05 32.70 -10.54
C ARG A 437 -74.16 32.46 -11.76
N GLU A 438 -73.86 33.48 -12.55
CA GLU A 438 -72.85 33.38 -13.62
C GLU A 438 -71.45 33.13 -13.07
N ALA A 439 -71.01 33.87 -12.04
CA ALA A 439 -69.69 33.70 -11.44
C ALA A 439 -69.52 32.29 -10.83
N GLN A 440 -70.56 31.73 -10.21
CA GLN A 440 -70.57 30.35 -9.74
C GLN A 440 -70.53 29.35 -10.91
N ARG A 441 -71.30 29.57 -11.99
CA ARG A 441 -71.24 28.73 -13.21
C ARG A 441 -69.87 28.74 -13.87
N ARG A 442 -69.23 29.92 -14.00
CA ARG A 442 -67.87 30.06 -14.55
C ARG A 442 -66.85 29.29 -13.70
N LYS A 443 -66.84 29.50 -12.37
CA LYS A 443 -66.00 28.75 -11.42
C LYS A 443 -66.23 27.23 -11.49
N TYR A 444 -67.47 26.77 -11.66
CA TYR A 444 -67.78 25.35 -11.84
C TYR A 444 -67.21 24.81 -13.15
N CYS A 445 -67.42 25.51 -14.27
CA CYS A 445 -66.91 25.10 -15.58
C CYS A 445 -65.37 25.08 -15.63
N GLU A 446 -64.72 26.08 -15.02
CA GLU A 446 -63.26 26.10 -14.85
C GLU A 446 -62.76 24.91 -14.04
N LYS A 447 -63.37 24.64 -12.87
CA LYS A 447 -63.00 23.49 -12.02
C LYS A 447 -63.22 22.15 -12.75
N ALA A 448 -64.37 21.97 -13.42
CA ALA A 448 -64.66 20.76 -14.18
C ALA A 448 -63.69 20.56 -15.35
N SER A 449 -63.32 21.65 -16.06
CA SER A 449 -62.31 21.63 -17.12
C SER A 449 -60.91 21.29 -16.59
N GLN A 450 -60.51 21.85 -15.45
CA GLN A 450 -59.25 21.50 -14.76
C GLN A 450 -59.25 20.03 -14.31
N GLU A 451 -60.32 19.54 -13.69
CA GLU A 451 -60.45 18.13 -13.31
C GLU A 451 -60.40 17.19 -14.52
N PHE A 452 -61.05 17.54 -15.63
CA PHE A 452 -61.01 16.77 -16.86
C PHE A 452 -59.59 16.72 -17.44
N ARG A 453 -58.90 17.87 -17.54
CA ARG A 453 -57.49 17.96 -17.96
C ARG A 453 -56.58 17.12 -17.06
N LEU A 454 -56.75 17.17 -15.74
CA LEU A 454 -55.98 16.37 -14.78
C LEU A 454 -56.27 14.86 -14.90
N LYS A 455 -57.53 14.46 -15.08
CA LYS A 455 -57.92 13.06 -15.35
C LYS A 455 -57.29 12.55 -16.66
N TRP A 456 -57.31 13.35 -17.72
CA TRP A 456 -56.73 13.02 -19.02
C TRP A 456 -55.18 12.95 -18.98
N LEU A 457 -54.52 13.89 -18.29
CA LEU A 457 -53.07 13.86 -18.06
C LEU A 457 -52.64 12.62 -17.28
N LYS A 458 -53.34 12.27 -16.19
CA LYS A 458 -53.10 11.03 -15.44
C LYS A 458 -53.28 9.78 -16.32
N LEU A 459 -54.33 9.74 -17.14
CA LEU A 459 -54.59 8.61 -18.04
C LEU A 459 -53.50 8.48 -19.12
N ASN A 460 -53.00 9.59 -19.66
CA ASN A 460 -51.88 9.56 -20.60
C ASN A 460 -50.55 9.19 -19.91
N GLN A 461 -50.28 9.65 -18.69
CA GLN A 461 -49.15 9.17 -17.90
C GLN A 461 -49.21 7.65 -17.69
N LEU A 462 -50.37 7.10 -17.32
CA LEU A 462 -50.58 5.65 -17.18
C LEU A 462 -50.39 4.89 -18.51
N ARG A 463 -50.79 5.48 -19.65
CA ARG A 463 -50.51 4.91 -20.99
C ARG A 463 -49.01 4.86 -21.30
N GLN A 464 -48.26 5.91 -20.98
CA GLN A 464 -46.80 5.91 -21.18
C GLN A 464 -46.11 4.93 -20.22
N TRP A 465 -46.53 4.87 -18.95
CA TRP A 465 -46.05 3.85 -18.00
C TRP A 465 -46.32 2.42 -18.48
N ARG A 466 -47.50 2.13 -19.06
CA ARG A 466 -47.77 0.82 -19.69
C ARG A 466 -46.80 0.52 -20.84
N LYS A 467 -46.48 1.49 -21.70
CA LYS A 467 -45.45 1.29 -22.75
C LYS A 467 -44.07 1.01 -22.17
N ILE A 468 -43.67 1.73 -21.12
CA ILE A 468 -42.37 1.55 -20.43
C ILE A 468 -42.29 0.15 -19.80
N LEU A 469 -43.37 -0.35 -19.22
CA LEU A 469 -43.42 -1.70 -18.65
C LEU A 469 -43.30 -2.78 -19.73
N VAL A 470 -44.02 -2.67 -20.85
CA VAL A 470 -43.90 -3.62 -21.98
C VAL A 470 -42.48 -3.61 -22.56
N MET A 471 -41.91 -2.42 -22.81
CA MET A 471 -40.52 -2.33 -23.28
C MET A 471 -39.54 -2.94 -22.28
N ARG A 472 -39.76 -2.79 -20.96
CA ARG A 472 -38.93 -3.43 -19.93
C ARG A 472 -39.03 -4.96 -20.01
N GLU A 473 -40.23 -5.52 -20.06
CA GLU A 473 -40.42 -6.98 -20.18
C GLU A 473 -39.72 -7.54 -21.43
N ASP A 474 -39.78 -6.83 -22.56
CA ASP A 474 -39.14 -7.25 -23.79
C ASP A 474 -37.60 -7.13 -23.72
N PHE A 475 -37.07 -6.09 -23.07
CA PHE A 475 -35.64 -6.01 -22.77
C PHE A 475 -35.17 -7.09 -21.79
N GLU A 476 -35.98 -7.47 -20.81
CA GLU A 476 -35.68 -8.57 -19.87
C GLU A 476 -35.65 -9.92 -20.61
N LYS A 477 -36.64 -10.23 -21.46
CA LYS A 477 -36.62 -11.42 -22.34
C LYS A 477 -35.40 -11.47 -23.27
N ILE A 478 -35.01 -10.32 -23.84
CA ILE A 478 -33.81 -10.21 -24.70
C ILE A 478 -32.53 -10.42 -23.88
N ALA A 479 -32.45 -9.87 -22.66
CA ALA A 479 -31.32 -10.05 -21.77
C ALA A 479 -31.17 -11.51 -21.32
N GLU A 480 -32.26 -12.18 -20.93
CA GLU A 480 -32.28 -13.60 -20.59
C GLU A 480 -31.82 -14.48 -21.76
N LYS A 481 -32.36 -14.25 -22.96
CA LYS A 481 -31.94 -14.98 -24.18
C LYS A 481 -30.46 -14.79 -24.49
N ASN A 482 -29.95 -13.57 -24.36
CA ASN A 482 -28.52 -13.27 -24.56
C ASN A 482 -27.63 -13.87 -23.47
N TYR A 483 -28.08 -13.87 -22.21
CA TYR A 483 -27.38 -14.51 -21.09
C TYR A 483 -27.32 -16.03 -21.26
N HIS A 484 -28.43 -16.67 -21.65
CA HIS A 484 -28.47 -18.10 -21.96
C HIS A 484 -27.54 -18.46 -23.13
N ASN A 485 -27.58 -17.68 -24.23
CA ASN A 485 -26.67 -17.85 -25.36
C ASN A 485 -25.19 -17.67 -24.95
N HIS A 486 -24.89 -16.74 -24.05
CA HIS A 486 -23.55 -16.55 -23.51
C HIS A 486 -23.10 -17.74 -22.66
N LEU A 487 -23.93 -18.21 -21.74
CA LEU A 487 -23.67 -19.41 -20.94
C LEU A 487 -23.45 -20.65 -21.82
N LEU A 488 -24.29 -20.86 -22.84
CA LEU A 488 -24.14 -21.95 -23.80
C LEU A 488 -22.80 -21.88 -24.53
N LYS A 489 -22.41 -20.69 -25.01
CA LYS A 489 -21.11 -20.46 -25.67
C LYS A 489 -19.93 -20.68 -24.74
N VAL A 490 -20.03 -20.27 -23.46
CA VAL A 490 -19.01 -20.51 -22.44
C VAL A 490 -18.91 -22.01 -22.12
N ALA A 491 -20.04 -22.70 -21.98
CA ALA A 491 -20.09 -24.14 -21.74
C ALA A 491 -19.43 -24.92 -22.89
N ILE A 492 -19.85 -24.68 -24.13
CA ILE A 492 -19.28 -25.29 -25.35
C ILE A 492 -17.77 -25.02 -25.44
N ASN A 493 -17.34 -23.76 -25.28
CA ASN A 493 -15.92 -23.41 -25.27
C ASN A 493 -15.15 -24.15 -24.17
N SER A 494 -15.73 -24.31 -22.97
CA SER A 494 -15.10 -25.05 -21.88
C SER A 494 -14.98 -26.54 -22.20
N MET A 495 -16.03 -27.16 -22.77
CA MET A 495 -15.99 -28.57 -23.20
C MET A 495 -14.93 -28.79 -24.28
N ILE A 496 -14.82 -27.89 -25.26
CA ILE A 496 -13.78 -27.91 -26.29
C ILE A 496 -12.38 -27.80 -25.67
N LEU A 497 -12.18 -26.87 -24.74
CA LEU A 497 -10.91 -26.68 -24.03
C LEU A 497 -10.54 -27.88 -23.14
N PHE A 498 -11.51 -28.50 -22.47
CA PHE A 498 -11.32 -29.67 -21.61
C PHE A 498 -11.29 -31.01 -22.39
N SER A 499 -11.59 -31.01 -23.69
CA SER A 499 -11.46 -32.20 -24.54
C SER A 499 -10.04 -32.80 -24.44
N HIS A 500 -9.96 -34.13 -24.40
CA HIS A 500 -8.68 -34.83 -24.27
C HIS A 500 -7.66 -34.44 -25.35
N LYS A 501 -8.13 -34.19 -26.59
CA LYS A 501 -7.27 -33.74 -27.70
C LYS A 501 -6.63 -32.38 -27.40
N GLN A 502 -7.39 -31.39 -26.92
CA GLN A 502 -6.81 -30.08 -26.54
C GLN A 502 -6.02 -30.13 -25.23
N ARG A 503 -6.36 -31.01 -24.29
CA ARG A 503 -5.55 -31.26 -23.08
C ARG A 503 -4.16 -31.81 -23.45
N ASN A 504 -4.09 -32.79 -24.34
CA ASN A 504 -2.83 -33.39 -24.78
C ASN A 504 -1.96 -32.38 -25.55
N ILE A 505 -2.55 -31.58 -26.45
CA ILE A 505 -1.83 -30.50 -27.15
C ILE A 505 -1.27 -29.46 -26.17
N ARG A 506 -2.04 -29.07 -25.13
CA ARG A 506 -1.57 -28.15 -24.09
C ARG A 506 -0.43 -28.74 -23.25
N ASN A 507 -0.54 -30.01 -22.86
CA ASN A 507 0.51 -30.71 -22.12
C ASN A 507 1.82 -30.77 -22.93
N HIS A 508 1.75 -31.22 -24.19
CA HIS A 508 2.91 -31.32 -25.07
C HIS A 508 3.56 -29.95 -25.35
N LYS A 509 2.76 -28.89 -25.54
CA LYS A 509 3.29 -27.52 -25.68
C LYS A 509 3.95 -27.01 -24.39
N ALA A 510 3.43 -27.37 -23.22
CA ALA A 510 4.04 -27.04 -21.93
C ALA A 510 5.36 -27.80 -21.72
N GLU A 511 5.40 -29.09 -22.09
CA GLU A 511 6.60 -29.94 -22.07
C GLU A 511 7.71 -29.40 -23.00
N ILE A 512 7.38 -28.99 -24.23
CA ILE A 512 8.34 -28.33 -25.14
C ILE A 512 8.90 -27.05 -24.50
N MET A 513 8.05 -26.18 -23.93
CA MET A 513 8.52 -24.95 -23.28
C MET A 513 9.34 -25.22 -22.01
N PHE A 514 9.02 -26.27 -21.25
CA PHE A 514 9.78 -26.70 -20.08
C PHE A 514 11.15 -27.25 -20.47
N ASN A 515 11.24 -28.06 -21.52
CA ASN A 515 12.51 -28.58 -22.05
C ASN A 515 13.38 -27.45 -22.61
N GLN A 516 12.81 -26.48 -23.33
CA GLN A 516 13.53 -25.27 -23.76
C GLN A 516 14.01 -24.42 -22.57
N TYR A 517 13.23 -24.33 -21.49
CA TYR A 517 13.61 -23.64 -20.26
C TYR A 517 14.77 -24.33 -19.54
N ILE A 518 14.74 -25.66 -19.41
CA ILE A 518 15.85 -26.47 -18.88
C ILE A 518 17.11 -26.28 -19.73
N GLN A 519 17.01 -26.37 -21.06
CA GLN A 519 18.14 -26.15 -21.97
C GLN A 519 18.75 -24.74 -21.81
N ARG A 520 17.92 -23.70 -21.71
CA ARG A 520 18.38 -22.32 -21.46
C ARG A 520 19.09 -22.18 -20.11
N ILE A 521 18.57 -22.77 -19.04
CA ILE A 521 19.22 -22.76 -17.72
C ILE A 521 20.53 -23.54 -17.73
N PHE A 522 20.58 -24.70 -18.40
CA PHE A 522 21.79 -25.50 -18.54
C PHE A 522 22.87 -24.71 -19.30
N LEU A 523 22.53 -24.14 -20.46
CA LEU A 523 23.44 -23.32 -21.27
C LEU A 523 23.92 -22.07 -20.51
N MET A 524 23.05 -21.38 -19.76
CA MET A 524 23.48 -20.26 -18.91
C MET A 524 24.45 -20.68 -17.81
N LYS A 525 24.17 -21.79 -17.10
CA LYS A 525 25.07 -22.32 -16.06
C LYS A 525 26.40 -22.79 -16.63
N TRP A 526 26.37 -23.44 -17.79
CA TRP A 526 27.55 -23.92 -18.50
C TRP A 526 28.43 -22.75 -19.00
N ASN A 527 27.83 -21.76 -19.68
CA ASN A 527 28.53 -20.56 -20.15
C ASN A 527 29.12 -19.76 -18.96
N LEU A 528 28.36 -19.57 -17.87
CA LEU A 528 28.87 -18.97 -16.64
C LEU A 528 30.08 -19.76 -16.08
N ARG A 529 30.05 -21.10 -16.11
CA ARG A 529 31.17 -21.92 -15.64
C ARG A 529 32.37 -21.87 -16.59
N PHE A 530 32.15 -21.84 -17.90
CA PHE A 530 33.18 -21.67 -18.93
C PHE A 530 33.92 -20.34 -18.77
N ASN A 531 33.19 -19.23 -18.62
CA ASN A 531 33.80 -17.91 -18.39
C ASN A 531 34.61 -17.85 -17.08
N ASN A 532 34.11 -18.47 -16.01
CA ASN A 532 34.88 -18.63 -14.77
C ASN A 532 36.18 -19.43 -14.98
N ILE A 533 36.17 -20.46 -15.83
CA ILE A 533 37.37 -21.25 -16.16
C ILE A 533 38.35 -20.42 -17.01
N GLN A 534 37.87 -19.65 -17.99
CA GLN A 534 38.72 -18.71 -18.75
C GLN A 534 39.36 -17.65 -17.85
N GLU A 535 38.58 -17.02 -16.94
CA GLU A 535 39.12 -16.08 -15.96
C GLU A 535 40.19 -16.72 -15.05
N ILE A 536 39.96 -17.94 -14.56
CA ILE A 536 40.94 -18.66 -13.75
C ILE A 536 42.20 -18.95 -14.57
N SER A 537 42.06 -19.38 -15.83
CA SER A 537 43.19 -19.62 -16.75
C SER A 537 44.03 -18.36 -16.95
N ALA A 538 43.41 -17.24 -17.32
CA ALA A 538 44.10 -15.95 -17.52
C ALA A 538 44.79 -15.45 -16.22
N ARG A 539 44.17 -15.65 -15.05
CA ARG A 539 44.78 -15.33 -13.74
C ARG A 539 46.00 -16.22 -13.45
N VAL A 540 45.92 -17.52 -13.74
CA VAL A 540 47.03 -18.47 -13.59
C VAL A 540 48.17 -18.12 -14.55
N GLU A 541 47.87 -17.77 -15.80
CA GLU A 541 48.86 -17.36 -16.79
C GLU A 541 49.56 -16.06 -16.39
N ALA A 542 48.82 -15.04 -15.94
CA ALA A 542 49.38 -13.79 -15.44
C ALA A 542 50.31 -14.01 -14.23
N VAL A 543 49.96 -14.93 -13.31
CA VAL A 543 50.83 -15.33 -12.18
C VAL A 543 52.07 -16.10 -12.68
N SER A 544 51.91 -17.01 -13.64
CA SER A 544 52.99 -17.77 -14.25
C SER A 544 54.00 -16.85 -14.96
N ASN A 545 53.53 -15.93 -15.80
CA ASN A 545 54.37 -14.96 -16.49
C ASN A 545 55.06 -14.01 -15.50
N LYS A 546 54.37 -13.55 -14.45
CA LYS A 546 54.98 -12.77 -13.35
C LYS A 546 56.05 -13.55 -12.58
N TRP A 547 55.91 -14.87 -12.42
CA TRP A 547 56.94 -15.74 -11.84
C TRP A 547 58.11 -15.96 -12.79
N ARG A 548 57.86 -16.21 -14.10
CA ARG A 548 58.87 -16.34 -15.16
C ARG A 548 59.76 -15.10 -15.21
N VAL A 549 59.18 -13.90 -15.26
CA VAL A 549 59.92 -12.62 -15.23
C VAL A 549 60.74 -12.47 -13.93
N ARG A 550 60.16 -12.80 -12.77
CA ARG A 550 60.89 -12.80 -11.47
C ARG A 550 62.00 -13.86 -11.37
N LYS A 551 61.96 -14.92 -12.19
CA LYS A 551 63.02 -15.94 -12.28
C LYS A 551 64.14 -15.47 -13.22
N ALA A 552 63.79 -14.89 -14.37
CA ALA A 552 64.73 -14.28 -15.31
C ALA A 552 65.52 -13.12 -14.68
N LEU A 553 64.83 -12.18 -14.00
CA LEU A 553 65.47 -11.06 -13.31
C LEU A 553 66.44 -11.52 -12.21
N ARG A 554 66.11 -12.60 -11.48
CA ARG A 554 67.03 -13.17 -10.48
C ARG A 554 68.29 -13.75 -11.12
N LYS A 555 68.18 -14.55 -12.19
CA LYS A 555 69.34 -15.00 -12.97
C LYS A 555 70.20 -13.82 -13.45
N LEU A 556 69.58 -12.77 -14.00
CA LEU A 556 70.29 -11.59 -14.49
C LEU A 556 71.03 -10.84 -13.36
N PHE A 557 70.41 -10.70 -12.18
CA PHE A 557 71.09 -10.13 -11.01
C PHE A 557 72.22 -11.03 -10.49
N GLU A 558 72.07 -12.35 -10.51
CA GLU A 558 73.11 -13.31 -10.14
C GLU A 558 74.30 -13.25 -11.12
N GLU A 559 74.06 -13.18 -12.43
CA GLU A 559 75.10 -12.94 -13.44
C GLU A 559 75.78 -11.58 -13.27
N LYS A 560 75.01 -10.51 -13.03
CA LYS A 560 75.58 -9.17 -12.76
C LYS A 560 76.42 -9.17 -11.48
N LYS A 561 76.06 -9.97 -10.47
CA LYS A 561 76.84 -10.20 -9.24
C LYS A 561 78.09 -11.05 -9.51
N LYS A 562 78.02 -12.10 -10.33
CA LYS A 562 79.18 -12.90 -10.80
C LYS A 562 80.17 -12.02 -11.59
N LYS A 563 79.69 -11.28 -12.59
CA LYS A 563 80.50 -10.35 -13.41
C LYS A 563 81.15 -9.24 -12.55
N ARG A 564 80.44 -8.70 -11.55
CA ARG A 564 81.03 -7.76 -10.56
C ARG A 564 82.11 -8.41 -9.68
N LYS A 565 81.87 -9.61 -9.15
CA LYS A 565 82.89 -10.38 -8.42
C LYS A 565 84.14 -10.64 -9.28
N GLY A 566 83.95 -11.08 -10.54
CA GLY A 566 85.05 -11.30 -11.48
C GLY A 566 85.89 -10.04 -11.72
N LYS A 567 85.25 -8.90 -12.00
CA LYS A 567 85.97 -7.61 -12.14
C LYS A 567 86.73 -7.21 -10.88
N TYR A 568 86.15 -7.42 -9.68
CA TYR A 568 86.83 -7.15 -8.41
C TYR A 568 88.03 -8.08 -8.17
N MET A 569 87.90 -9.37 -8.45
CA MET A 569 89.01 -10.34 -8.35
C MET A 569 90.16 -9.97 -9.30
N LEU A 570 89.85 -9.62 -10.55
CA LEU A 570 90.86 -9.18 -11.53
C LEU A 570 91.54 -7.87 -11.10
N ALA A 571 90.79 -6.90 -10.57
CA ALA A 571 91.35 -5.66 -10.04
C ALA A 571 92.24 -5.90 -8.81
N SER A 572 91.86 -6.81 -7.90
CA SER A 572 92.67 -7.23 -6.76
C SER A 572 93.93 -7.98 -7.20
N GLN A 573 93.84 -8.89 -8.16
CA GLN A 573 95.01 -9.56 -8.74
C GLN A 573 95.96 -8.57 -9.42
N HIS A 574 95.43 -7.56 -10.12
CA HIS A 574 96.24 -6.50 -10.72
C HIS A 574 96.92 -5.62 -9.66
N ALA A 575 96.20 -5.22 -8.61
CA ALA A 575 96.76 -4.46 -7.49
C ALA A 575 97.87 -5.25 -6.77
N ASN A 576 97.63 -6.54 -6.48
CA ASN A 576 98.63 -7.41 -5.85
C ASN A 576 99.86 -7.59 -6.75
N ARG A 577 99.68 -7.79 -8.07
CA ARG A 577 100.79 -7.85 -9.04
C ARG A 577 101.56 -6.53 -9.11
N TYR A 578 100.89 -5.39 -9.01
CA TYR A 578 101.53 -4.06 -9.00
C TYR A 578 102.32 -3.82 -7.70
N ILE A 579 101.78 -4.21 -6.54
CA ILE A 579 102.48 -4.16 -5.25
C ILE A 579 103.70 -5.08 -5.27
N LEU A 580 103.55 -6.32 -5.74
CA LEU A 580 104.67 -7.26 -5.88
C LEU A 580 105.75 -6.72 -6.84
N ARG A 581 105.38 -6.14 -7.99
CA ARG A 581 106.34 -5.46 -8.88
C ARG A 581 107.06 -4.31 -8.19
N LYS A 582 106.36 -3.46 -7.42
CA LYS A 582 107.01 -2.40 -6.63
C LYS A 582 107.96 -2.96 -5.57
N PHE A 583 107.59 -4.04 -4.90
CA PHE A 583 108.43 -4.72 -3.93
C PHE A 583 109.68 -5.32 -4.58
N PHE A 584 109.54 -6.11 -5.65
CA PHE A 584 110.66 -6.71 -6.37
C PHE A 584 111.56 -5.67 -7.07
N ASN A 585 111.04 -4.52 -7.51
CA ASN A 585 111.86 -3.43 -8.04
C ASN A 585 112.62 -2.68 -6.94
N ALA A 586 112.05 -2.58 -5.73
CA ALA A 586 112.72 -1.98 -4.58
C ALA A 586 113.68 -2.94 -3.86
N TRP A 587 113.52 -4.26 -4.08
CA TRP A 587 114.31 -5.29 -3.40
C TRP A 587 115.81 -5.22 -3.70
N PRO A 588 116.30 -5.10 -4.96
CA PRO A 588 117.70 -4.85 -5.24
C PRO A 588 118.25 -3.62 -4.53
N ILE A 589 117.50 -2.51 -4.54
CA ILE A 589 117.88 -1.25 -3.87
C ILE A 589 118.00 -1.45 -2.36
N GLY A 590 117.08 -2.20 -1.74
CA GLY A 590 117.17 -2.59 -0.34
C GLY A 590 118.41 -3.45 -0.04
N CYS A 591 118.70 -4.44 -0.88
CA CYS A 591 119.90 -5.28 -0.78
C CYS A 591 121.21 -4.53 -1.13
N GLU A 592 121.15 -3.41 -1.85
CA GLU A 592 122.27 -2.49 -2.08
C GLU A 592 122.52 -1.67 -0.81
N ILE A 593 121.49 -1.02 -0.26
CA ILE A 593 121.58 -0.23 0.98
C ILE A 593 122.06 -1.09 2.16
N ILE A 594 121.60 -2.35 2.25
CA ILE A 594 122.07 -3.29 3.28
C ILE A 594 123.56 -3.61 3.10
N ARG A 595 124.04 -3.87 1.87
CA ARG A 595 125.47 -4.08 1.61
C ARG A 595 126.30 -2.82 1.88
N GLU A 596 125.82 -1.65 1.50
CA GLU A 596 126.45 -0.37 1.86
C GLU A 596 126.50 -0.16 3.38
N GLU A 597 125.53 -0.68 4.14
CA GLU A 597 125.48 -0.60 5.61
C GLU A 597 126.44 -1.61 6.26
N GLU A 598 126.49 -2.84 5.75
CA GLU A 598 127.46 -3.88 6.13
C GLU A 598 128.90 -3.44 5.81
N GLU A 599 129.16 -2.86 4.63
CA GLU A 599 130.46 -2.28 4.28
C GLU A 599 130.81 -1.10 5.18
N ARG A 600 129.87 -0.20 5.50
CA ARG A 600 130.12 0.90 6.45
C ARG A 600 130.40 0.40 7.86
N GLU A 601 129.77 -0.69 8.30
CA GLU A 601 130.01 -1.28 9.62
C GLU A 601 131.34 -2.07 9.65
N ASN A 602 131.66 -2.82 8.60
CA ASN A 602 132.97 -3.48 8.45
C ASN A 602 134.10 -2.45 8.44
N ASN A 603 133.95 -1.31 7.75
CA ASN A 603 134.91 -0.21 7.79
C ASN A 603 135.04 0.44 9.19
N ARG A 604 133.94 0.51 9.98
CA ARG A 604 134.01 0.94 11.40
C ARG A 604 134.77 -0.07 12.25
N GLN A 605 134.56 -1.36 12.03
CA GLN A 605 135.25 -2.44 12.77
C GLN A 605 136.74 -2.50 12.41
N ASP A 606 137.09 -2.32 11.14
CA ASP A 606 138.48 -2.19 10.69
C ASP A 606 139.16 -0.95 11.29
N LEU A 607 138.51 0.22 11.27
CA LEU A 607 139.01 1.43 11.94
C LEU A 607 139.13 1.27 13.47
N MET A 608 138.18 0.60 14.13
CA MET A 608 138.28 0.19 15.54
C MET A 608 139.51 -0.69 15.76
N SER A 609 139.72 -1.72 14.93
CA SER A 609 140.85 -2.64 15.06
C SER A 609 142.20 -1.96 14.85
N LYS A 610 142.27 -0.98 13.94
CA LYS A 610 143.45 -0.14 13.71
C LYS A 610 143.70 0.81 14.88
N ALA A 611 142.65 1.44 15.42
CA ALA A 611 142.76 2.28 16.61
C ALA A 611 143.20 1.48 17.85
N LEU A 612 142.71 0.25 18.01
CA LEU A 612 143.17 -0.67 19.07
C LEU A 612 144.63 -1.06 18.88
N LYS A 613 145.07 -1.39 17.66
CA LYS A 613 146.50 -1.65 17.38
C LYS A 613 147.40 -0.45 17.68
N PHE A 614 147.01 0.77 17.27
CA PHE A 614 147.76 1.97 17.62
C PHE A 614 147.79 2.22 19.14
N LEU A 615 146.77 1.80 19.89
CA LEU A 615 146.78 1.85 21.37
C LEU A 615 147.67 0.74 21.98
N GLU A 616 147.73 -0.45 21.37
CA GLU A 616 148.68 -1.51 21.76
C GLU A 616 150.13 -1.07 21.49
N GLU A 617 150.42 -0.49 20.33
CA GLU A 617 151.72 0.11 19.96
C GLU A 617 152.11 1.22 20.95
N LEU A 618 151.25 2.21 21.19
CA LEU A 618 151.48 3.27 22.19
C LEU A 618 151.62 2.73 23.62
N SER A 619 151.02 1.59 23.96
CA SER A 619 151.18 0.95 25.27
C SER A 619 152.50 0.18 25.40
N SER A 620 153.03 -0.36 24.31
CA SER A 620 154.28 -1.15 24.32
C SER A 620 155.53 -0.28 24.30
N ASP A 621 155.48 0.91 23.69
CA ASP A 621 156.51 1.94 23.87
C ASP A 621 156.61 2.38 25.34
N SER A 622 155.51 2.35 26.12
CA SER A 622 155.47 2.77 27.53
C SER A 622 156.09 1.77 28.53
N ILE A 623 156.74 0.71 28.06
CA ILE A 623 157.43 -0.32 28.88
C ILE A 623 158.96 -0.25 28.71
N SER A 624 159.47 0.73 27.94
CA SER A 624 160.89 0.84 27.56
C SER A 624 161.62 2.11 28.07
N GLU A 625 161.21 2.67 29.21
CA GLU A 625 161.98 3.69 29.99
C GLU A 625 161.77 3.51 31.51
#